data_AF-A0A928UY10-F1
#
_entry.id   AF-A0A928UY10-F1
#
_cell.length_a   1.000
_cell.length_b   1.000
_cell.length_c   1.000
_cell.angle_alpha   90.00
_cell.angle_beta   90.00
_cell.angle_gamma   90.00
#
_symmetry.space_group_name_H-M   'P 1'
#
loop_
_entity.id
_entity.type
_entity.pdbx_description
1 polymer ?
#
loop_
_entity_poly.entity_id
_entity_poly.type
_entity_poly.pdbx_seq_one_letter_code
_entity_poly.pdbx_strand_id
1 'polypeptide(L)'
;MNETNEKKITSLDLDEKLYTYLENLAKQQNTSIARYIETVLIDATNFKFPNEETKFAIEEFKKEKPDLKGYTDIDKLFDDLSLN
;
A
#
# COMPACT_ATOMS: atom_id res chain seq x y z
N MET A 1 14.10 -9.34 0.16
CA MET A 1 14.43 -8.13 -0.63
C MET A 1 14.05 -6.93 0.21
N ASN A 2 14.99 -6.03 0.49
CA ASN A 2 14.67 -4.77 1.18
C ASN A 2 14.10 -3.83 0.12
N GLU A 3 12.79 -3.72 0.03
CA GLU A 3 12.15 -2.63 -0.70
C GLU A 3 12.51 -1.32 0.00
N THR A 4 13.61 -0.68 -0.43
CA THR A 4 13.84 0.73 -0.16
C THR A 4 12.75 1.50 -0.88
N ASN A 5 11.64 1.75 -0.19
CA ASN A 5 10.61 2.68 -0.65
C ASN A 5 11.29 4.05 -0.85
N GLU A 6 11.64 4.36 -2.09
CA GLU A 6 12.28 5.61 -2.45
C GLU A 6 11.31 6.75 -2.13
N LYS A 7 11.61 7.50 -1.06
CA LYS A 7 10.82 8.67 -0.70
C LYS A 7 11.17 9.81 -1.64
N LYS A 8 10.21 10.23 -2.44
CA LYS A 8 10.36 11.42 -3.28
C LYS A 8 10.13 12.67 -2.43
N ILE A 9 11.14 13.53 -2.34
CA ILE A 9 11.01 14.85 -1.72
C ILE A 9 10.11 15.70 -2.61
N THR A 10 9.03 16.23 -2.03
CA THR A 10 8.07 17.11 -2.70
C THR A 10 7.78 18.31 -1.80
N SER A 11 7.73 19.49 -2.39
CA SER A 11 7.24 20.70 -1.74
C SER A 11 5.75 20.84 -2.00
N LEU A 12 4.98 21.10 -0.95
CA LEU A 12 3.55 21.38 -1.02
C LEU A 12 3.34 22.77 -0.45
N ASP A 13 2.73 23.65 -1.23
CA ASP A 13 2.31 24.95 -0.74
C ASP A 13 1.02 24.78 0.06
N LEU A 14 1.09 25.08 1.35
CA LEU A 14 -0.02 25.00 2.28
C LEU A 14 -0.33 26.40 2.82
N ASP A 15 -1.62 26.69 3.01
CA ASP A 15 -2.03 27.87 3.77
C ASP A 15 -1.40 27.83 5.19
N GLU A 16 -1.00 28.99 5.70
CA GLU A 16 -0.32 29.10 6.99
C GLU A 16 -1.13 28.47 8.13
N LYS A 17 -2.46 28.71 8.16
CA LYS A 17 -3.33 28.15 9.21
C LYS A 17 -3.44 26.64 9.09
N LEU A 18 -3.50 26.12 7.86
CA LEU A 18 -3.50 24.68 7.60
C LEU A 18 -2.18 24.04 8.06
N TYR A 19 -1.05 24.67 7.75
CA TYR A 19 0.26 24.18 8.20
C TYR A 19 0.34 24.11 9.73
N THR A 20 -0.03 25.20 10.42
CA THR A 20 -0.03 25.24 11.90
C THR A 20 -0.97 24.19 12.50
N TYR A 21 -2.14 23.99 11.91
CA TYR A 21 -3.07 22.96 12.36
C TYR A 21 -2.47 21.55 12.25
N LEU A 22 -1.90 21.20 11.09
CA LEU A 22 -1.25 19.91 10.86
C LEU A 22 -0.03 19.71 11.78
N GLU A 23 0.74 20.76 12.05
CA GLU A 23 1.87 20.72 12.97
C GLU A 23 1.43 20.39 14.41
N ASN A 24 0.32 20.98 14.88
CA ASN A 24 -0.24 20.70 16.20
C ASN A 24 -0.72 19.24 16.32
N LEU A 25 -1.35 18.70 15.28
CA LEU A 25 -1.74 17.29 15.24
C LEU A 25 -0.53 16.36 15.25
N ALA A 26 0.53 16.69 14.51
CA ALA A 26 1.77 15.93 14.52
C ALA A 26 2.40 15.88 15.92
N LYS A 27 2.40 17.01 16.65
CA LYS A 27 2.87 17.10 18.04
C LYS A 27 2.03 16.24 18.99
N GLN A 28 0.71 16.23 18.83
CA GLN A 28 -0.18 15.37 19.64
C GLN A 28 0.11 13.88 19.45
N GLN A 29 0.58 13.48 18.27
CA GLN A 29 0.96 12.10 17.96
C GLN A 29 2.46 11.81 18.18
N ASN A 30 3.20 12.74 18.77
CA ASN A 30 4.65 12.66 19.01
C ASN A 30 5.44 12.27 17.74
N THR A 31 5.10 12.90 16.62
CA THR A 31 5.70 12.63 15.31
C THR A 31 6.07 13.92 14.57
N SER A 32 6.85 13.80 13.50
CA SER A 32 7.20 14.94 12.65
C SER A 32 6.05 15.30 11.70
N ILE A 33 5.93 16.57 11.34
CA ILE A 33 4.91 17.04 10.41
C ILE A 33 4.95 16.29 9.06
N ALA A 34 6.15 16.01 8.54
CA ALA A 34 6.32 15.27 7.30
C ALA A 34 5.75 13.84 7.40
N ARG A 35 6.02 13.14 8.51
CA ARG A 35 5.50 11.79 8.73
C ARG A 35 3.99 11.80 8.95
N TYR A 36 3.48 12.80 9.65
CA TYR A 36 2.05 12.99 9.84
C TYR A 36 1.32 13.18 8.51
N ILE A 37 1.80 14.10 7.66
CA ILE A 37 1.24 14.35 6.32
C ILE A 37 1.31 13.09 5.47
N GLU A 38 2.43 12.36 5.49
CA GLU A 38 2.58 11.09 4.76
C GLU A 38 1.51 10.07 5.17
N THR A 39 1.29 9.88 6.47
CA THR A 39 0.22 8.99 6.98
C THR A 39 -1.16 9.43 6.52
N VAL A 40 -1.48 10.71 6.65
CA VAL A 40 -2.80 11.24 6.22
C VAL A 40 -3.02 11.04 4.72
N LEU A 41 -1.99 11.24 3.88
CA LEU A 41 -2.08 11.03 2.44
C LEU A 41 -2.21 9.54 2.07
N ILE A 42 -1.53 8.65 2.79
CA ILE A 42 -1.69 7.19 2.64
C ILE A 42 -3.12 6.78 2.98
N ASP A 43 -3.66 7.28 4.09
CA ASP A 43 -5.04 7.01 4.51
C ASP A 43 -6.05 7.55 3.48
N ALA A 44 -5.85 8.78 2.99
CA ALA A 44 -6.73 9.41 2.00
C ALA A 44 -6.76 8.69 0.64
N THR A 45 -5.69 7.98 0.30
CA THR A 45 -5.60 7.23 -0.96
C THR A 45 -6.09 5.78 -0.82
N ASN A 46 -6.55 5.36 0.37
CA ASN A 46 -6.78 3.95 0.71
C ASN A 46 -5.56 3.06 0.35
N PHE A 47 -4.37 3.63 0.31
CA PHE A 47 -3.19 2.94 -0.16
C PHE A 47 -2.69 2.01 0.95
N LYS A 48 -3.15 0.75 0.91
CA LYS A 48 -2.67 -0.29 1.80
C LYS A 48 -1.41 -0.90 1.22
N PHE A 49 -0.28 -0.76 1.92
CA PHE A 49 0.87 -1.60 1.63
C PHE A 49 0.47 -3.07 1.80
N PRO A 50 0.89 -3.98 0.90
CA PRO A 50 0.73 -5.41 1.09
C PRO A 50 1.32 -5.80 2.45
N ASN A 51 0.54 -6.50 3.28
CA ASN A 51 1.08 -7.07 4.51
C ASN A 51 2.06 -8.21 4.15
N GLU A 52 2.82 -8.72 5.13
CA GLU A 52 3.84 -9.74 4.86
C GLU A 52 3.26 -11.03 4.25
N GLU A 53 2.04 -11.42 4.63
CA GLU A 53 1.32 -12.54 4.02
C GLU A 53 1.03 -12.29 2.53
N THR A 54 0.56 -11.09 2.18
CA THR A 54 0.28 -10.70 0.79
C THR A 54 1.57 -10.62 -0.03
N LYS A 55 2.65 -10.09 0.54
CA LYS A 55 3.98 -10.07 -0.12
C LYS A 55 4.46 -11.49 -0.40
N PHE A 56 4.32 -12.39 0.57
CA PHE A 56 4.71 -13.79 0.42
C PHE A 56 3.91 -14.49 -0.69
N ALA A 57 2.58 -14.33 -0.70
CA ALA A 57 1.72 -14.87 -1.75
C ALA A 57 2.08 -14.36 -3.15
N ILE A 58 2.45 -13.08 -3.28
CA ILE A 58 2.93 -12.50 -4.54
C ILE A 58 4.26 -13.14 -4.99
N GLU A 59 5.19 -13.37 -4.06
CA GLU A 59 6.49 -13.99 -4.38
C GLU A 59 6.37 -15.48 -4.71
N GLU A 60 5.49 -16.23 -4.05
CA GLU A 60 5.15 -17.60 -4.43
C GLU A 60 4.54 -17.62 -5.84
N PHE A 61 3.53 -16.78 -6.09
CA PHE A 61 2.91 -16.71 -7.41
C PHE A 61 3.94 -16.42 -8.52
N LYS A 62 4.90 -15.52 -8.31
CA LYS A 62 5.94 -15.23 -9.32
C LYS A 62 6.80 -16.44 -9.66
N LYS A 63 7.05 -17.34 -8.70
CA LYS A 63 7.84 -18.57 -8.92
C LYS A 63 7.02 -19.62 -9.66
N GLU A 64 5.75 -19.75 -9.34
CA GLU A 64 4.85 -20.77 -9.89
C GLU A 64 4.20 -20.35 -11.21
N LYS A 65 4.16 -19.05 -11.51
CA LYS A 65 3.54 -18.46 -12.73
C LYS A 65 3.83 -19.21 -14.04
N PRO A 66 5.03 -19.73 -14.31
CA PRO A 66 5.30 -20.49 -15.54
C PRO A 66 4.49 -21.80 -15.66
N ASP A 67 4.14 -22.41 -14.52
CA ASP A 67 3.54 -23.75 -14.44
C ASP A 67 2.04 -23.70 -14.09
N LEU A 68 1.49 -22.51 -13.81
CA LEU A 68 0.09 -22.33 -13.44
C LEU A 68 -0.87 -22.48 -14.64
N LYS A 69 -1.96 -23.20 -14.42
CA LYS A 69 -3.06 -23.35 -15.37
C LYS A 69 -3.76 -22.00 -15.58
N GLY A 70 -3.76 -21.51 -16.82
CA GLY A 70 -4.54 -20.34 -17.23
C GLY A 70 -5.97 -20.72 -17.59
N TYR A 71 -6.91 -19.85 -17.25
CA TYR A 71 -8.33 -20.01 -17.58
C TYR A 71 -8.77 -18.89 -18.51
N THR A 72 -9.45 -19.25 -19.60
CA THR A 72 -10.09 -18.30 -20.54
C THR A 72 -11.61 -18.25 -20.37
N ASP A 73 -12.17 -19.14 -19.56
CA ASP A 73 -13.58 -19.34 -19.29
C ASP A 73 -13.79 -19.27 -17.78
N ILE A 74 -14.79 -18.49 -17.36
CA ILE A 74 -15.04 -18.21 -15.95
C ILE A 74 -15.71 -19.40 -15.24
N ASP A 75 -16.54 -20.17 -15.95
CA ASP A 75 -17.25 -21.31 -15.38
C ASP A 75 -16.25 -22.41 -15.01
N LYS A 76 -15.26 -22.65 -15.89
CA LYS A 76 -14.15 -23.60 -15.63
C LYS A 76 -13.27 -23.20 -14.45
N LEU A 77 -13.10 -21.89 -14.22
CA LEU A 77 -12.35 -21.40 -13.06
C LEU A 77 -13.13 -21.71 -11.77
N PHE A 78 -14.44 -21.44 -11.75
CA PHE A 78 -15.26 -21.69 -10.58
C PHE A 78 -15.45 -23.17 -10.29
N ASP A 79 -15.56 -24.02 -11.31
CA ASP A 79 -15.61 -25.48 -11.13
C ASP A 79 -14.37 -25.99 -10.37
N ASP A 80 -13.16 -25.59 -10.81
CA ASP A 80 -11.91 -26.00 -10.16
C ASP A 80 -11.74 -25.38 -8.75
N LEU A 81 -12.23 -24.16 -8.52
CA LEU A 81 -12.19 -23.52 -7.20
C LEU A 81 -13.22 -24.10 -6.22
N SER A 82 -14.35 -24.61 -6.71
CA SER A 82 -15.44 -25.16 -5.90
C SER A 82 -15.22 -26.62 -5.46
N LEU A 83 -14.19 -27.27 -5.99
CA LEU A 83 -13.84 -28.67 -5.70
C LEU A 83 -12.80 -28.82 -4.56
N ASN A 84 -12.47 -27.74 -3.84
CA ASN A 84 -11.63 -27.75 -2.64
C ASN A 84 -12.46 -27.57 -1.36
#